data_AF-A0A6I3T261-F1
#
_entry.id   AF-A0A6I3T261-F1
#
_cell.length_a   1.000
_cell.length_b   1.000
_cell.length_c   1.000
_cell.angle_alpha   90.00
_cell.angle_beta   90.00
_cell.angle_gamma   90.00
#
_symmetry.space_group_name_H-M   'P 1'
#
loop_
_entity.id
_entity.type
_entity.pdbx_description
1 polymer ?
#
loop_
_entity_poly.entity_id
_entity_poly.type
_entity_poly.pdbx_seq_one_letter_code
_entity_poly.pdbx_strand_id
1 'polypeptide(L)'
;MGFDLGNLLQQYLGGAGAADPARAEQDFGNVAQQAPRPALAQGVTEALRSDQTPPFSQLVGQLFGRSDPTQRAGMLNQLLANVSPAMLASLAGSVGNLFKQDGQPQVTPEQAEQITPQQAQEIAATAEQLNPGIVDRMGDFYADHPTLVKALGGAALAIVLGKIAQSHQN
;
A
#
# COMPACT_ATOMS: atom_id res chain seq x y z
N MET A 1 20.57 -26.07 -2.73
CA MET A 1 20.78 -24.94 -1.82
C MET A 1 19.42 -24.43 -1.42
N GLY A 2 19.00 -24.67 -0.17
CA GLY A 2 17.70 -24.23 0.32
C GLY A 2 17.72 -22.71 0.55
N PHE A 3 16.64 -22.04 0.16
CA PHE A 3 16.42 -20.65 0.51
C PHE A 3 16.29 -20.56 2.03
N ASP A 4 17.24 -19.88 2.68
CA ASP A 4 17.25 -19.72 4.13
C ASP A 4 16.55 -18.40 4.51
N LEU A 5 15.23 -18.49 4.65
CA LEU A 5 14.36 -17.37 5.01
C LEU A 5 14.87 -16.69 6.31
N GLY A 6 15.38 -17.46 7.27
CA GLY A 6 15.93 -16.95 8.52
C GLY A 6 17.14 -16.03 8.31
N ASN A 7 18.16 -16.49 7.58
CA ASN A 7 19.35 -15.69 7.28
C ASN A 7 19.02 -14.43 6.46
N LEU A 8 18.08 -14.53 5.52
CA LEU A 8 17.61 -13.40 4.73
C LEU A 8 16.95 -12.33 5.62
N LEU A 9 16.01 -12.74 6.46
CA LEU A 9 15.29 -11.87 7.39
C LEU A 9 16.24 -11.19 8.40
N GLN A 10 17.28 -11.91 8.86
CA GLN A 10 18.33 -11.35 9.71
C GLN A 10 19.12 -10.23 9.01
N GLN A 11 19.31 -10.34 7.70
CA GLN A 11 20.01 -9.34 6.89
C GLN A 11 19.20 -8.04 6.75
N TYR A 12 17.87 -8.12 6.72
CA TYR A 12 16.99 -6.94 6.74
C TYR A 12 16.92 -6.28 8.13
N LEU A 13 16.92 -7.06 9.21
CA LEU A 13 17.01 -6.53 10.58
C LEU A 13 18.32 -5.78 10.83
N GLY A 14 19.42 -6.23 10.22
CA GLY A 14 20.72 -5.56 10.28
C GLY A 14 20.87 -4.34 9.36
N GLY A 15 19.81 -3.96 8.62
CA GLY A 15 19.83 -2.83 7.67
C GLY A 15 20.55 -3.11 6.34
N ALA A 16 21.20 -4.27 6.19
CA ALA A 16 21.97 -4.62 5.00
C ALA A 16 21.07 -5.03 3.81
N GLY A 17 19.90 -5.62 4.06
CA GLY A 17 18.92 -5.95 3.03
C GLY A 17 18.21 -4.72 2.42
N ALA A 18 18.08 -3.65 3.20
CA ALA A 18 17.41 -2.42 2.76
C ALA A 18 18.23 -1.58 1.77
N ALA A 19 19.52 -1.87 1.62
CA ALA A 19 20.43 -1.12 0.76
C ALA A 19 20.25 -1.40 -0.74
N ASP A 20 19.64 -2.54 -1.11
CA ASP A 20 19.44 -2.93 -2.50
C ASP A 20 17.94 -3.13 -2.81
N PRO A 21 17.27 -2.14 -3.42
CA PRO A 21 15.83 -2.20 -3.66
C PRO A 21 15.44 -3.31 -4.64
N ALA A 22 16.30 -3.62 -5.63
CA ALA A 22 16.06 -4.68 -6.59
C ALA A 22 16.12 -6.07 -5.94
N ARG A 23 17.03 -6.25 -4.97
CA ARG A 23 17.10 -7.45 -4.15
C ARG A 23 15.89 -7.57 -3.22
N ALA A 24 15.45 -6.48 -2.60
CA ALA A 24 14.24 -6.45 -1.78
C ALA A 24 12.97 -6.85 -2.53
N GLU A 25 12.86 -6.49 -3.81
CA GLU A 25 11.76 -6.94 -4.67
C GLU A 25 11.76 -8.45 -4.92
N GLN A 26 12.94 -9.05 -5.13
CA GLN A 26 13.10 -10.49 -5.32
C GLN A 26 12.87 -11.26 -4.02
N ASP A 27 13.48 -10.79 -2.94
CA ASP A 27 13.39 -11.37 -1.60
C ASP A 27 11.96 -11.36 -1.09
N PHE A 28 11.26 -10.23 -1.21
CA PHE A 28 9.85 -10.11 -0.86
C PHE A 28 8.98 -11.12 -1.60
N GLY A 29 9.23 -11.38 -2.89
CA GLY A 29 8.50 -12.41 -3.63
C GLY A 29 8.62 -13.81 -3.01
N ASN A 30 9.83 -14.18 -2.57
CA ASN A 30 10.08 -15.47 -1.91
C ASN A 30 9.49 -15.51 -0.50
N VAL A 31 9.65 -14.44 0.29
CA VAL A 31 9.10 -14.33 1.64
C VAL A 31 7.59 -14.31 1.61
N ALA A 32 6.95 -13.57 0.71
CA ALA A 32 5.49 -13.47 0.62
C ALA A 32 4.81 -14.80 0.26
N GLN A 33 5.51 -15.72 -0.41
CA GLN A 33 5.01 -17.07 -0.68
C GLN A 33 5.08 -18.00 0.55
N GLN A 34 6.01 -17.74 1.47
CA GLN A 34 6.30 -18.62 2.62
C GLN A 34 5.77 -18.05 3.95
N ALA A 35 5.68 -16.73 4.07
CA ALA A 35 5.27 -16.04 5.27
C ALA A 35 3.74 -16.08 5.46
N PRO A 36 3.26 -16.16 6.71
CA PRO A 36 1.83 -16.08 6.97
C PRO A 36 1.28 -14.70 6.58
N ARG A 37 0.12 -14.70 5.91
CA ARG A 37 -0.63 -13.48 5.53
C ARG A 37 -0.70 -12.40 6.63
N PRO A 38 -1.03 -12.72 7.90
CA PRO A 38 -1.06 -11.70 8.95
C PRO A 38 0.29 -11.02 9.20
N ALA A 39 1.41 -11.73 9.06
CA ALA A 39 2.74 -11.13 9.19
C ALA A 39 3.06 -10.20 8.01
N LEU A 40 2.62 -10.56 6.80
CA LEU A 40 2.73 -9.69 5.63
C LEU A 40 1.91 -8.41 5.80
N ALA A 41 0.63 -8.53 6.20
CA ALA A 41 -0.25 -7.38 6.41
C ALA A 41 0.30 -6.42 7.49
N GLN A 42 0.79 -6.97 8.61
CA GLN A 42 1.46 -6.17 9.64
C GLN A 42 2.74 -5.52 9.13
N GLY A 43 3.54 -6.24 8.36
CA GLY A 43 4.76 -5.70 7.75
C GLY A 43 4.47 -4.54 6.79
N VAL A 44 3.47 -4.68 5.93
CA VAL A 44 3.03 -3.61 5.01
C VAL A 44 2.46 -2.43 5.79
N THR A 45 1.62 -2.67 6.80
CA THR A 45 1.07 -1.61 7.65
C THR A 45 2.18 -0.81 8.34
N GLU A 46 3.16 -1.51 8.91
CA GLU A 46 4.31 -0.88 9.55
C GLU A 46 5.15 -0.11 8.53
N ALA A 47 5.36 -0.67 7.34
CA ALA A 47 6.03 0.04 6.26
C ALA A 47 5.29 1.32 5.90
N LEU A 48 3.97 1.29 5.70
CA LEU A 48 3.16 2.48 5.38
C LEU A 48 3.11 3.53 6.50
N ARG A 49 3.29 3.11 7.77
CA ARG A 49 3.31 4.00 8.94
C ARG A 49 4.72 4.49 9.29
N SER A 50 5.76 3.83 8.81
CA SER A 50 7.14 4.11 9.19
C SER A 50 7.61 5.47 8.68
N ASP A 51 8.26 6.25 9.55
CA ASP A 51 8.92 7.52 9.20
C ASP A 51 10.02 7.37 8.13
N GLN A 52 10.50 6.14 7.91
CA GLN A 52 11.47 5.83 6.86
C GLN A 52 10.83 5.70 5.47
N THR A 53 9.51 5.67 5.38
CA THR A 53 8.79 5.74 4.11
C THR A 53 8.22 7.12 3.86
N PRO A 54 8.03 7.49 2.59
CA PRO A 54 7.22 8.65 2.26
C PRO A 54 5.83 8.52 2.90
N PRO A 55 5.16 9.64 3.21
CA PRO A 55 3.83 9.60 3.79
C PRO A 55 2.88 8.79 2.90
N PHE A 56 1.97 8.04 3.53
CA PHE A 56 1.02 7.14 2.86
C PHE A 56 0.35 7.80 1.64
N SER A 57 -0.06 9.06 1.79
CA SER A 57 -0.65 9.86 0.71
C SER A 57 0.27 10.02 -0.50
N GLN A 58 1.55 10.29 -0.27
CA GLN A 58 2.55 10.42 -1.33
C GLN A 58 2.84 9.07 -2.01
N LEU A 59 2.90 7.98 -1.25
CA LEU A 59 3.02 6.63 -1.80
C LEU A 59 1.83 6.32 -2.72
N VAL A 60 0.61 6.58 -2.27
CA VAL A 60 -0.61 6.40 -3.09
C VAL A 60 -0.53 7.24 -4.36
N GLY A 61 -0.14 8.51 -4.29
CA GLY A 61 -0.01 9.36 -5.49
C GLY A 61 1.02 8.82 -6.49
N GLN A 62 2.18 8.36 -6.02
CA GLN A 62 3.23 7.77 -6.87
C GLN A 62 2.77 6.45 -7.50
N LEU A 63 2.17 5.57 -6.70
CA LEU A 63 1.58 4.31 -7.13
C LEU A 63 0.52 4.56 -8.20
N PHE A 64 -0.40 5.47 -7.92
CA PHE A 64 -1.48 5.84 -8.81
C PHE A 64 -0.92 6.30 -10.17
N GLY A 65 0.08 7.19 -10.16
CA GLY A 65 0.74 7.64 -11.39
C GLY A 65 1.39 6.52 -12.21
N ARG A 66 1.94 5.49 -11.56
CA ARG A 66 2.61 4.34 -12.20
C ARG A 66 1.67 3.18 -12.58
N SER A 67 0.50 3.10 -11.95
CA SER A 67 -0.50 2.06 -12.15
C SER A 67 -1.36 2.29 -13.39
N ASP A 68 -1.86 1.20 -13.98
CA ASP A 68 -2.83 1.22 -15.08
C ASP A 68 -4.24 1.64 -14.60
N PRO A 69 -5.14 2.09 -15.49
CA PRO A 69 -6.52 2.50 -15.18
C PRO A 69 -7.28 1.54 -14.27
N THR A 70 -7.16 0.24 -14.55
CA THR A 70 -7.83 -0.82 -13.77
C THR A 70 -7.28 -0.93 -12.35
N GLN A 71 -5.95 -0.79 -12.18
CA GLN A 71 -5.31 -0.84 -10.87
C GLN A 71 -5.62 0.43 -10.06
N ARG A 72 -5.59 1.59 -10.73
CA ARG A 72 -5.98 2.88 -10.15
C ARG A 72 -7.41 2.84 -9.61
N ALA A 73 -8.35 2.34 -10.40
CA ALA A 73 -9.74 2.14 -9.99
C ALA A 73 -9.83 1.19 -8.79
N GLY A 74 -9.13 0.06 -8.81
CA GLY A 74 -9.07 -0.88 -7.69
C GLY A 74 -8.54 -0.24 -6.39
N MET A 75 -7.46 0.53 -6.46
CA MET A 75 -6.90 1.25 -5.31
C MET A 75 -7.87 2.28 -4.76
N LEU A 76 -8.49 3.07 -5.63
CA LEU A 76 -9.47 4.08 -5.22
C LEU A 76 -10.70 3.41 -4.61
N ASN A 77 -11.19 2.33 -5.20
CA ASN A 77 -12.29 1.55 -4.63
C ASN A 77 -11.95 1.01 -3.25
N GLN A 78 -10.73 0.53 -3.05
CA GLN A 78 -10.31 0.07 -1.73
C GLN A 78 -10.21 1.21 -0.72
N LEU A 79 -9.67 2.36 -1.11
CA LEU A 79 -9.67 3.56 -0.28
C LEU A 79 -11.11 3.93 0.09
N LEU A 80 -11.99 4.04 -0.90
CA LEU A 80 -13.38 4.46 -0.72
C LEU A 80 -14.24 3.47 0.07
N ALA A 81 -14.03 2.17 -0.11
CA ALA A 81 -14.69 1.13 0.68
C ALA A 81 -14.38 1.25 2.17
N ASN A 82 -13.26 1.90 2.51
CA ASN A 82 -12.80 2.14 3.88
C ASN A 82 -13.01 3.59 4.34
N VAL A 83 -13.41 4.48 3.44
CA VAL A 83 -13.77 5.87 3.70
C VAL A 83 -15.21 5.90 4.18
N SER A 84 -15.44 6.48 5.36
CA SER A 84 -16.79 6.57 5.93
C SER A 84 -17.68 7.50 5.09
N PRO A 85 -19.02 7.33 5.09
CA PRO A 85 -19.94 8.19 4.35
C PRO A 85 -19.76 9.69 4.67
N ALA A 86 -19.36 10.02 5.90
CA ALA A 86 -19.05 11.38 6.33
C ALA A 86 -17.82 11.96 5.60
N MET A 87 -16.78 11.16 5.38
CA MET A 87 -15.61 11.58 4.60
C MET A 87 -15.95 11.70 3.11
N LEU A 88 -16.77 10.79 2.61
CA LEU A 88 -17.22 10.83 1.22
C LEU A 88 -18.02 12.11 0.96
N ALA A 89 -18.79 12.59 1.94
CA ALA A 89 -19.46 13.89 1.90
C ALA A 89 -18.47 15.07 1.90
N SER A 90 -17.36 15.00 2.64
CA SER A 90 -16.32 16.05 2.58
C SER A 90 -15.55 16.04 1.25
N LEU A 91 -15.28 14.87 0.69
CA LEU A 91 -14.65 14.71 -0.62
C LEU A 91 -15.63 14.98 -1.78
N ALA A 92 -16.94 14.90 -1.52
CA ALA A 92 -17.96 15.18 -2.53
C ALA A 92 -17.94 16.64 -3.00
N GLY A 93 -17.38 17.56 -2.22
CA GLY A 93 -17.17 18.95 -2.64
C GLY A 93 -16.07 19.13 -3.69
N SER A 94 -15.08 18.23 -3.75
CA SER A 94 -13.91 18.32 -4.64
C SER A 94 -13.90 17.27 -5.75
N VAL A 95 -14.33 16.04 -5.44
CA VAL A 95 -14.33 14.88 -6.37
C VAL A 95 -15.75 14.35 -6.60
N GLY A 96 -16.76 14.87 -5.89
CA GLY A 96 -18.13 14.34 -5.92
C GLY A 96 -18.85 14.45 -7.25
N ASN A 97 -18.41 15.33 -8.15
CA ASN A 97 -18.94 15.38 -9.51
C ASN A 97 -18.51 14.16 -10.34
N LEU A 98 -17.32 13.60 -10.10
CA LEU A 98 -16.87 12.35 -10.72
C LEU A 98 -17.68 11.15 -10.20
N PHE A 99 -17.95 11.13 -8.89
CA PHE A 99 -18.69 10.02 -8.25
C PHE A 99 -20.20 10.05 -8.53
N LYS A 100 -20.80 11.22 -8.73
CA LYS A 100 -22.24 11.35 -9.00
C LYS A 100 -22.66 10.90 -10.38
N GLN A 101 -21.74 10.81 -11.35
CA GLN A 101 -22.09 10.59 -12.74
C GLN A 101 -22.57 9.17 -13.04
N ASP A 102 -22.20 8.17 -12.21
CA ASP A 102 -22.55 6.76 -12.45
C ASP A 102 -23.46 6.14 -11.38
N GLY A 103 -23.77 6.86 -10.29
CA GLY A 103 -24.63 6.36 -9.20
C GLY A 103 -24.09 5.14 -8.44
N GLN A 104 -22.92 4.63 -8.83
CA GLN A 104 -22.25 3.50 -8.20
C GLN A 104 -21.17 4.02 -7.24
N PRO A 105 -21.06 3.47 -6.02
CA PRO A 105 -20.02 3.84 -5.04
C PRO A 105 -18.62 3.34 -5.45
N GLN A 106 -18.43 2.96 -6.73
CA GLN A 106 -17.20 2.37 -7.25
C GLN A 106 -16.64 3.23 -8.39
N VAL A 107 -15.35 3.55 -8.28
CA VAL A 107 -14.57 4.16 -9.35
C VAL A 107 -14.35 3.15 -10.46
N THR A 108 -14.74 3.51 -11.68
CA THR A 108 -14.45 2.73 -12.88
C THR A 108 -13.04 3.04 -13.41
N PRO A 109 -12.42 2.16 -14.22
CA PRO A 109 -11.12 2.43 -14.84
C PRO A 109 -11.10 3.77 -15.59
N GLU A 110 -12.18 4.08 -16.31
CA GLU A 110 -12.34 5.33 -17.08
C GLU A 110 -12.41 6.57 -16.17
N GLN A 111 -13.00 6.45 -14.98
CA GLN A 111 -13.00 7.53 -13.98
C GLN A 111 -11.62 7.66 -13.33
N ALA A 112 -10.95 6.54 -13.07
CA ALA A 112 -9.60 6.53 -12.51
C ALA A 112 -8.56 7.13 -13.47
N GLU A 113 -8.79 7.08 -14.79
CA GLU A 113 -8.00 7.82 -15.78
C GLU A 113 -8.18 9.33 -15.69
N GLN A 114 -9.35 9.81 -15.29
CA GLN A 114 -9.64 11.23 -15.12
C GLN A 114 -9.11 11.78 -13.79
N ILE A 115 -8.88 10.91 -12.80
CA ILE A 115 -8.30 11.27 -11.52
C ILE A 115 -6.80 11.47 -11.69
N THR A 116 -6.27 12.56 -11.14
CA THR A 116 -4.83 12.82 -11.15
C THR A 116 -4.14 12.15 -9.95
N PRO A 117 -2.84 11.83 -10.03
CA PRO A 117 -2.10 11.30 -8.89
C PRO A 117 -2.12 12.23 -7.67
N GLN A 118 -2.21 13.56 -7.87
CA GLN A 118 -2.37 14.53 -6.79
C GLN A 118 -3.74 14.40 -6.11
N GLN A 119 -4.83 14.21 -6.86
CA GLN A 119 -6.15 13.97 -6.28
C GLN A 119 -6.18 12.66 -5.48
N ALA A 120 -5.57 11.59 -6.01
CA ALA A 120 -5.44 10.33 -5.29
C ALA A 120 -4.66 10.48 -3.97
N GLN A 121 -3.57 11.26 -4.01
CA GLN A 121 -2.80 11.63 -2.82
C GLN A 121 -3.64 12.43 -1.81
N GLU A 122 -4.41 13.42 -2.24
CA GLU A 122 -5.29 14.20 -1.36
C GLU A 122 -6.38 13.36 -0.71
N ILE A 123 -6.99 12.43 -1.47
CA ILE A 123 -7.97 11.47 -0.95
C ILE A 123 -7.31 10.61 0.13
N ALA A 124 -6.14 10.04 -0.15
CA ALA A 124 -5.39 9.22 0.80
C ALA A 124 -4.97 10.01 2.05
N ALA A 125 -4.51 11.26 1.91
CA ALA A 125 -4.15 12.14 3.03
C ALA A 125 -5.38 12.46 3.91
N THR A 126 -6.49 12.83 3.28
CA THR A 126 -7.74 13.13 3.99
C THR A 126 -8.25 11.90 4.72
N ALA A 127 -8.18 10.73 4.06
CA ALA A 127 -8.62 9.48 4.64
C ALA A 127 -7.76 9.04 5.83
N GLU A 128 -6.44 9.17 5.73
CA GLU A 128 -5.51 8.91 6.83
C GLU A 128 -5.73 9.88 8.00
N GLN A 129 -5.90 11.18 7.74
CA GLN A 129 -6.11 12.20 8.76
C GLN A 129 -7.36 11.96 9.61
N LEU A 130 -8.50 11.60 9.01
CA LEU A 130 -9.73 11.37 9.79
C LEU A 130 -9.86 9.91 10.25
N ASN A 131 -9.17 8.95 9.61
CA ASN A 131 -9.12 7.56 10.05
C ASN A 131 -7.71 6.96 9.88
N PRO A 132 -6.85 7.03 10.92
CA PRO A 132 -5.50 6.42 10.87
C PRO A 132 -5.55 4.89 10.72
N GLY A 133 -6.70 4.26 11.00
CA GLY A 133 -6.92 2.83 10.77
C GLY A 133 -6.99 2.45 9.29
N ILE A 134 -7.08 3.41 8.36
CA ILE A 134 -7.06 3.10 6.92
C ILE A 134 -5.73 2.51 6.48
N VAL A 135 -4.62 2.90 7.13
CA VAL A 135 -3.28 2.39 6.84
C VAL A 135 -3.18 0.89 7.11
N ASP A 136 -3.81 0.43 8.19
CA ASP A 136 -3.87 -1.00 8.58
C ASP A 136 -4.67 -1.82 7.56
N ARG A 137 -5.83 -1.31 7.14
CA ARG A 137 -6.65 -1.96 6.11
C ARG A 137 -6.00 -1.96 4.73
N MET A 138 -5.29 -0.89 4.39
CA MET A 138 -4.52 -0.82 3.16
C MET A 138 -3.38 -1.83 3.21
N GLY A 139 -2.71 -1.99 4.36
CA GLY A 139 -1.71 -3.03 4.57
C GLY A 139 -2.26 -4.45 4.33
N ASP A 140 -3.46 -4.74 4.82
CA ASP A 140 -4.15 -6.02 4.57
C ASP A 140 -4.49 -6.24 3.09
N PHE A 141 -5.05 -5.22 2.42
CA PHE A 141 -5.32 -5.27 0.99
C PHE A 141 -4.06 -5.49 0.16
N TYR A 142 -3.00 -4.74 0.46
CA TYR A 142 -1.72 -4.87 -0.22
C TYR A 142 -1.10 -6.26 0.02
N ALA A 143 -1.27 -6.86 1.20
CA ALA A 143 -0.82 -8.23 1.45
C ALA A 143 -1.52 -9.27 0.55
N ASP A 144 -2.76 -9.02 0.10
CA ASP A 144 -3.45 -9.86 -0.90
C ASP A 144 -3.01 -9.54 -2.34
N HIS A 145 -2.46 -8.33 -2.57
CA HIS A 145 -1.99 -7.86 -3.87
C HIS A 145 -0.46 -7.64 -3.91
N PRO A 146 0.36 -8.71 -3.94
CA PRO A 146 1.82 -8.60 -3.91
C PRO A 146 2.41 -7.80 -5.09
N THR A 147 1.71 -7.74 -6.23
CA THR A 147 2.09 -6.89 -7.36
C THR A 147 2.03 -5.39 -7.01
N LEU A 148 1.05 -4.99 -6.21
CA LEU A 148 0.91 -3.61 -5.74
C LEU A 148 1.92 -3.30 -4.63
N VAL A 149 2.24 -4.27 -3.78
CA VAL A 149 3.30 -4.13 -2.76
C VAL A 149 4.66 -3.90 -3.42
N LYS A 150 4.96 -4.61 -4.51
CA LYS A 150 6.17 -4.35 -5.30
C LYS A 150 6.21 -2.92 -5.85
N ALA A 151 5.06 -2.38 -6.22
CA ALA A 151 4.97 -1.01 -6.72
C ALA A 151 5.24 0.05 -5.64
N LEU A 152 5.11 -0.27 -4.33
CA LEU A 152 5.49 0.63 -3.22
C LEU A 152 6.99 0.93 -3.21
N GLY A 153 7.80 0.11 -3.90
CA GLY A 153 9.23 0.30 -4.07
C GLY A 153 10.07 -0.44 -3.02
N GLY A 154 11.33 -0.72 -3.37
CA GLY A 154 12.21 -1.58 -2.57
C GLY A 154 12.48 -1.10 -1.14
N ALA A 155 12.35 0.20 -0.86
CA ALA A 155 12.47 0.73 0.51
C ALA A 155 11.31 0.29 1.41
N ALA A 156 10.06 0.37 0.91
CA ALA A 156 8.91 -0.13 1.65
C ALA A 156 9.03 -1.65 1.85
N LEU A 157 9.41 -2.39 0.79
CA LEU A 157 9.62 -3.83 0.87
C LEU A 157 10.66 -4.23 1.91
N ALA A 158 11.75 -3.47 2.03
CA ALA A 158 12.78 -3.72 3.02
C ALA A 158 12.25 -3.60 4.46
N ILE A 159 11.36 -2.65 4.72
CA ILE A 159 10.71 -2.50 6.02
C ILE A 159 9.72 -3.65 6.25
N VAL A 160 8.94 -4.03 5.23
CA VAL A 160 8.04 -5.20 5.33
C VAL A 160 8.83 -6.46 5.70
N LEU A 161 9.95 -6.70 5.02
CA LEU A 161 10.84 -7.83 5.28
C LEU A 161 11.46 -7.76 6.68
N GLY A 162 11.95 -6.59 7.11
CA GLY A 162 12.45 -6.39 8.47
C GLY A 162 11.38 -6.61 9.54
N LYS A 163 10.12 -6.25 9.27
CA LYS A 163 9.02 -6.47 10.21
C LYS A 163 8.62 -7.94 10.29
N ILE A 164 8.54 -8.64 9.15
CA ILE A 164 8.31 -10.09 9.12
C ILE A 164 9.42 -10.81 9.89
N ALA A 165 10.68 -10.37 9.72
CA ALA A 165 11.83 -10.92 10.43
C ALA A 165 11.68 -10.76 11.95
N GLN A 166 11.23 -9.59 12.38
CA GLN A 166 10.97 -9.29 13.78
C GLN A 166 9.82 -10.15 14.34
N SER A 167 8.71 -10.26 13.63
CA SER A 167 7.58 -11.11 14.02
C SER A 167 7.94 -12.59 14.08
N HIS A 168 8.94 -13.04 13.31
CA HIS A 168 9.41 -14.42 13.30
C HIS A 168 10.39 -14.74 14.44
N GLN A 169 10.91 -13.73 15.15
CA GLN A 169 11.75 -13.90 16.35
C GLN A 169 10.96 -13.87 17.67
N ASN A 170 9.70 -13.44 17.63
CA ASN A 170 8.82 -13.29 18.79
C ASN A 170 7.85 -14.47 18.91
#